data_AF-A0AA42JC43-F1
#
_entry.id   AF-A0AA42JC43-F1
#
_cell.length_a   1.000
_cell.length_b   1.000
_cell.length_c   1.000
_cell.angle_alpha   90.00
_cell.angle_beta   90.00
_cell.angle_gamma   90.00
#
_symmetry.space_group_name_H-M   'P 1'
#
loop_
_entity.id
_entity.type
_entity.pdbx_description
1 polymer ?
#
loop_
_entity_poly.entity_id
_entity_poly.type
_entity_poly.pdbx_seq_one_letter_code
_entity_poly.pdbx_strand_id
1 'polypeptide(L)'
;MSRRAEPRSAAPAATPRLPLVEEPVRPTFERERRAHRRGLWPVAGCDEAGRGPLAGPVVAAAVILDPKRIPRGLDDSKKLTAERRAVLFERICAVAEVGVAMASPARIDRDNIRKASLWALSRAVRALPVAPRLVFVDGCDRIDVACDCEAVVSGDALVLSIAAASIVAKVTRDRLMERVGAAHPGYGFERHMGYGVPEHQRALATLGATPHHRRSFAPVRAVCGGVPAALTAADALTAAEAVAVAGTVEAVQVVDAVQAAAVAPGRRRIAS
;
A
#
# COMPACT_ATOMS: atom_id res chain seq x y z
N MET A 1 -77.28 -32.39 11.56
CA MET A 1 -76.87 -31.30 10.63
C MET A 1 -75.35 -31.32 10.50
N SER A 2 -74.82 -32.05 9.52
CA SER A 2 -73.38 -32.20 9.29
C SER A 2 -72.89 -31.06 8.40
N ARG A 3 -72.06 -30.15 8.92
CA ARG A 3 -71.46 -29.06 8.13
C ARG A 3 -70.20 -29.59 7.44
N ARG A 4 -70.24 -29.69 6.10
CA ARG A 4 -69.05 -29.91 5.27
C ARG A 4 -68.10 -28.74 5.44
N ALA A 5 -66.83 -29.02 5.72
CA ALA A 5 -65.77 -28.03 5.64
C ALA A 5 -65.34 -27.87 4.17
N GLU A 6 -65.35 -26.64 3.66
CA GLU A 6 -64.79 -26.32 2.34
C GLU A 6 -63.26 -26.18 2.43
N PRO A 7 -62.52 -26.60 1.37
CA PRO A 7 -61.08 -26.51 1.37
C PRO A 7 -60.61 -25.06 1.16
N ARG A 8 -59.66 -24.63 2.00
CA ARG A 8 -59.00 -23.33 1.89
C ARG A 8 -58.20 -23.23 0.58
N SER A 9 -58.50 -22.19 -0.19
CA SER A 9 -57.75 -21.75 -1.38
C SER A 9 -56.26 -21.57 -1.06
N ALA A 10 -55.40 -22.17 -1.90
CA ALA A 10 -53.95 -22.09 -1.77
C ALA A 10 -53.46 -20.68 -2.15
N ALA A 11 -52.57 -20.12 -1.31
CA ALA A 11 -51.90 -18.85 -1.59
C ALA A 11 -51.05 -18.96 -2.87
N PRO A 12 -50.97 -17.89 -3.69
CA PRO A 12 -50.18 -17.91 -4.92
C PRO A 12 -48.69 -18.09 -4.57
N ALA A 13 -48.04 -19.02 -5.26
CA ALA A 13 -46.62 -19.29 -5.10
C ALA A 13 -45.80 -18.02 -5.37
N ALA A 14 -44.95 -17.65 -4.41
CA ALA A 14 -44.06 -16.51 -4.53
C ALA A 14 -43.14 -16.70 -5.74
N THR A 15 -43.13 -15.71 -6.64
CA THR A 15 -42.24 -15.67 -7.79
C THR A 15 -40.79 -15.77 -7.32
N PRO A 16 -39.98 -16.72 -7.81
CA PRO A 16 -38.58 -16.80 -7.42
C PRO A 16 -37.87 -15.54 -7.88
N ARG A 17 -37.38 -14.74 -6.93
CA ARG A 17 -36.50 -13.60 -7.22
C ARG A 17 -35.22 -14.18 -7.82
N LEU A 18 -34.98 -13.94 -9.10
CA LEU A 18 -33.70 -14.26 -9.75
C LEU A 18 -32.58 -13.66 -8.90
N PRO A 19 -31.52 -14.42 -8.57
CA PRO A 19 -30.38 -13.87 -7.86
C PRO A 19 -29.81 -12.74 -8.72
N LEU A 20 -29.76 -11.52 -8.17
CA LEU A 20 -28.98 -10.44 -8.74
C LEU A 20 -27.53 -10.92 -8.68
N VAL A 21 -27.04 -11.46 -9.80
CA VAL A 21 -25.60 -11.67 -9.97
C VAL A 21 -25.03 -10.27 -10.07
N GLU A 22 -24.62 -9.70 -8.93
CA GLU A 22 -23.88 -8.45 -8.91
C GLU A 22 -22.60 -8.68 -9.71
N GLU A 23 -22.51 -8.08 -10.90
CA GLU A 23 -21.29 -8.18 -11.69
C GLU A 23 -20.12 -7.66 -10.85
N PRO A 24 -18.98 -8.37 -10.84
CA PRO A 24 -17.85 -7.96 -10.02
C PRO A 24 -17.38 -6.57 -10.46
N VAL A 25 -17.51 -5.59 -9.56
CA VAL A 25 -17.07 -4.21 -9.80
C VAL A 25 -15.58 -4.21 -10.11
N ARG A 26 -15.23 -3.59 -11.23
CA ARG A 26 -13.86 -3.41 -11.71
C ARG A 26 -13.56 -1.93 -11.87
N PRO A 27 -12.31 -1.50 -11.62
CA PRO A 27 -11.93 -0.11 -11.82
C PRO A 27 -12.01 0.25 -13.30
N THR A 28 -12.46 1.48 -13.59
CA THR A 28 -12.52 2.01 -14.95
C THR A 28 -11.74 3.33 -15.04
N PHE A 29 -11.40 3.74 -16.27
CA PHE A 29 -10.70 5.01 -16.52
C PHE A 29 -11.67 6.20 -16.72
N GLU A 30 -12.91 6.09 -16.24
CA GLU A 30 -13.95 7.09 -16.50
C GLU A 30 -13.75 8.38 -15.72
N ARG A 31 -13.30 8.28 -14.46
CA ARG A 31 -13.07 9.44 -13.59
C ARG A 31 -11.88 10.27 -14.07
N GLU A 32 -10.80 9.61 -14.48
CA GLU A 32 -9.64 10.23 -15.09
C GLU A 32 -10.01 10.91 -16.41
N ARG A 33 -10.80 10.24 -17.26
CA ARG A 33 -11.29 10.82 -18.52
C ARG A 33 -12.18 12.04 -18.28
N ARG A 34 -13.05 11.99 -17.26
CA ARG A 34 -13.89 13.14 -16.87
C ARG A 34 -13.05 14.31 -16.39
N ALA A 35 -12.01 14.06 -15.58
CA ALA A 35 -11.06 15.08 -15.15
C ALA A 35 -10.27 15.66 -16.33
N HIS A 36 -9.83 14.83 -17.28
CA HIS A 36 -9.16 15.29 -18.50
C HIS A 36 -10.05 16.25 -19.31
N ARG A 37 -11.33 15.94 -19.51
CA ARG A 37 -12.29 16.83 -20.18
C ARG A 37 -12.53 18.16 -19.44
N ARG A 38 -12.26 18.21 -18.12
CA ARG A 38 -12.33 19.43 -17.29
C ARG A 38 -11.04 20.26 -17.34
N GLY A 39 -10.02 19.85 -18.11
CA GLY A 39 -8.72 20.55 -18.16
C GLY A 39 -7.80 20.28 -16.97
N LEU A 40 -8.06 19.19 -16.21
CA LEU A 40 -7.31 18.80 -15.01
C LEU A 40 -6.24 17.73 -15.31
N TRP A 41 -5.63 17.75 -16.49
CA TRP A 41 -4.55 16.82 -16.86
C TRP A 41 -3.17 17.40 -16.51
N PRO A 42 -2.21 16.62 -16.01
CA PRO A 42 -2.24 15.17 -15.72
C PRO A 42 -3.05 14.77 -14.48
N VAL A 43 -3.58 13.54 -14.47
CA VAL A 43 -4.36 12.98 -13.34
C VAL A 43 -3.60 11.80 -12.73
N ALA A 44 -3.36 11.82 -11.43
CA ALA A 44 -2.73 10.73 -10.69
C ALA A 44 -3.74 9.98 -9.82
N GLY A 45 -3.53 8.68 -9.64
CA GLY A 45 -4.15 7.89 -8.58
C GLY A 45 -3.12 7.52 -7.52
N CYS A 46 -3.53 7.46 -6.25
CA CYS A 46 -2.66 7.18 -5.11
C CYS A 46 -3.27 6.13 -4.18
N ASP A 47 -2.42 5.24 -3.67
CA ASP A 47 -2.78 4.22 -2.69
C ASP A 47 -1.54 3.81 -1.86
N GLU A 48 -1.77 3.14 -0.73
CA GLU A 48 -0.74 2.65 0.18
C GLU A 48 -0.88 1.17 0.56
N ALA A 49 0.27 0.53 0.75
CA ALA A 49 0.37 -0.81 1.30
C ALA A 49 1.04 -0.80 2.67
N GLY A 50 0.57 -1.66 3.57
CA GLY A 50 1.27 -1.94 4.83
C GLY A 50 0.82 -1.14 6.05
N ARG A 51 -0.45 -0.73 6.15
CA ARG A 51 -0.92 -0.05 7.36
C ARG A 51 -1.06 -0.96 8.58
N GLY A 52 -1.54 -2.19 8.40
CA GLY A 52 -1.78 -3.16 9.49
C GLY A 52 -0.58 -3.95 10.05
N PRO A 53 0.51 -4.22 9.30
CA PRO A 53 1.67 -4.96 9.78
C PRO A 53 2.32 -4.43 11.06
N LEU A 54 2.88 -5.34 11.87
CA LEU A 54 3.66 -5.01 13.06
C LEU A 54 5.08 -4.53 12.70
N ALA A 55 5.56 -4.91 11.51
CA ALA A 55 6.90 -4.57 11.03
C ALA A 55 6.90 -4.07 9.59
N GLY A 56 7.94 -3.32 9.25
CA GLY A 56 8.17 -2.70 7.94
C GLY A 56 7.48 -1.35 7.77
N PRO A 57 7.77 -0.64 6.67
CA PRO A 57 7.18 0.67 6.40
C PRO A 57 5.74 0.57 5.90
N VAL A 58 5.08 1.73 5.85
CA VAL A 58 4.00 1.98 4.90
C VAL A 58 4.64 2.42 3.59
N VAL A 59 4.28 1.78 2.48
CA VAL A 59 4.73 2.18 1.13
C VAL A 59 3.54 2.78 0.41
N ALA A 60 3.68 3.99 -0.10
CA ALA A 60 2.68 4.66 -0.90
C ALA A 60 3.19 4.81 -2.33
N ALA A 61 2.28 4.76 -3.29
CA ALA A 61 2.57 5.00 -4.69
C ALA A 61 1.58 6.02 -5.28
N ALA A 62 2.05 6.77 -6.26
CA ALA A 62 1.27 7.64 -7.11
C ALA A 62 1.53 7.25 -8.56
N VAL A 63 0.48 7.14 -9.37
CA VAL A 63 0.57 6.71 -10.77
C VAL A 63 -0.25 7.61 -11.69
N ILE A 64 0.39 8.13 -12.74
CA ILE A 64 -0.28 8.79 -13.86
C ILE A 64 -0.25 7.82 -15.05
N LEU A 65 -1.42 7.30 -15.43
CA LEU A 65 -1.54 6.38 -16.56
C LEU A 65 -1.55 7.14 -17.90
N ASP A 66 -0.82 6.65 -18.89
CA ASP A 66 -0.98 7.11 -20.27
C ASP A 66 -2.30 6.57 -20.87
N PRO A 67 -3.27 7.42 -21.26
CA PRO A 67 -4.56 7.00 -21.80
C PRO A 67 -4.46 6.11 -23.04
N LYS A 68 -3.35 6.16 -23.78
CA LYS A 68 -3.12 5.38 -25.00
C LYS A 68 -2.45 4.03 -24.74
N ARG A 69 -1.85 3.83 -23.56
CA ARG A 69 -1.02 2.66 -23.24
C ARG A 69 -1.38 1.98 -21.92
N ILE A 70 -2.63 2.13 -21.47
CA ILE A 70 -3.10 1.52 -20.22
C ILE A 70 -2.93 0.00 -20.24
N PRO A 71 -2.19 -0.60 -19.28
CA PRO A 71 -2.05 -2.05 -19.16
C PRO A 71 -3.41 -2.73 -18.96
N ARG A 72 -3.67 -3.82 -19.71
CA ARG A 72 -4.92 -4.60 -19.56
C ARG A 72 -4.91 -5.44 -18.29
N GLY A 73 -6.05 -5.47 -17.61
CA GLY A 73 -6.29 -6.33 -16.44
C GLY A 73 -5.78 -5.74 -15.12
N LEU A 74 -5.67 -4.41 -15.02
CA LEU A 74 -5.57 -3.74 -13.74
C LEU A 74 -6.86 -3.97 -12.94
N ASP A 75 -6.70 -4.26 -11.66
CA ASP A 75 -7.78 -4.47 -10.68
C ASP A 75 -7.18 -4.20 -9.28
N ASP A 76 -8.01 -4.25 -8.25
CA ASP A 76 -7.57 -4.22 -6.85
C ASP A 76 -6.45 -5.26 -6.64
N SER A 77 -5.30 -4.80 -6.13
CA SER A 77 -4.13 -5.63 -5.86
C SER A 77 -4.45 -6.88 -5.03
N LYS A 78 -5.45 -6.84 -4.14
CA LYS A 78 -5.87 -7.95 -3.28
C LYS A 78 -6.62 -9.05 -4.06
N LYS A 79 -7.26 -8.70 -5.18
CA LYS A 79 -7.97 -9.64 -6.07
C LYS A 79 -7.03 -10.36 -7.04
N LEU A 80 -5.79 -9.88 -7.18
CA LEU A 80 -4.79 -10.41 -8.10
C LEU A 80 -3.86 -11.40 -7.38
N THR A 81 -3.35 -12.40 -8.11
CA THR A 81 -2.27 -13.26 -7.60
C THR A 81 -0.94 -12.49 -7.53
N ALA A 82 0.02 -12.99 -6.77
CA ALA A 82 1.34 -12.36 -6.65
C ALA A 82 2.07 -12.27 -8.00
N GLU A 83 1.99 -13.34 -8.79
CA GLU A 83 2.58 -13.44 -10.12
C GLU A 83 1.92 -12.42 -11.07
N ARG A 84 0.58 -12.32 -11.02
CA ARG A 84 -0.14 -11.37 -11.86
C ARG A 84 0.18 -9.92 -11.48
N ARG A 85 0.29 -9.61 -10.18
CA ARG A 85 0.72 -8.30 -9.71
C ARG A 85 2.14 -7.97 -10.18
N ALA A 86 3.08 -8.91 -10.10
CA ALA A 86 4.45 -8.69 -10.57
C ALA A 86 4.50 -8.36 -12.08
N VAL A 87 3.74 -9.09 -12.91
CA VAL A 87 3.65 -8.79 -14.35
C VAL A 87 3.04 -7.41 -14.60
N LEU A 88 1.98 -7.05 -13.88
CA LEU A 88 1.35 -5.73 -14.02
C LEU A 88 2.24 -4.60 -13.52
N PHE A 89 2.99 -4.81 -12.43
CA PHE A 89 3.97 -3.87 -11.91
C PHE A 89 4.98 -3.47 -12.99
N GLU A 90 5.61 -4.44 -13.65
CA GLU A 90 6.59 -4.16 -14.71
C GLU A 90 5.94 -3.41 -15.89
N ARG A 91 4.70 -3.77 -16.25
CA ARG A 91 3.95 -3.08 -17.31
C ARG A 91 3.59 -1.64 -16.95
N ILE A 92 3.18 -1.38 -15.70
CA ILE A 92 2.88 -0.03 -15.22
C ILE A 92 4.14 0.82 -15.29
N CYS A 93 5.26 0.33 -14.72
CA CYS A 93 6.52 1.06 -14.69
C CYS A 93 7.09 1.35 -16.09
N ALA A 94 6.76 0.51 -17.09
CA ALA A 94 7.21 0.72 -18.46
C ALA A 94 6.45 1.82 -19.22
N VAL A 95 5.22 2.16 -18.83
CA VAL A 95 4.33 3.01 -19.65
C VAL A 95 3.66 4.17 -18.92
N ALA A 96 3.73 4.19 -17.59
CA ALA A 96 3.11 5.20 -16.73
C ALA A 96 4.17 5.99 -15.96
N GLU A 97 3.83 7.20 -15.52
CA GLU A 97 4.66 7.95 -14.58
C GLU A 97 4.38 7.44 -13.17
N VAL A 98 5.42 7.10 -12.42
CA VAL A 98 5.30 6.48 -11.10
C VAL A 98 6.16 7.23 -10.08
N GLY A 99 5.53 7.58 -8.96
CA GLY A 99 6.19 8.10 -7.77
C GLY A 99 5.99 7.15 -6.60
N VAL A 100 7.04 6.87 -5.82
CA VAL A 100 6.96 6.00 -4.63
C VAL A 100 7.56 6.71 -3.43
N ALA A 101 6.94 6.54 -2.27
CA ALA A 101 7.49 7.00 -1.00
C ALA A 101 7.17 6.02 0.13
N MET A 102 7.98 6.06 1.20
CA MET A 102 7.84 5.14 2.32
C MET A 102 7.87 5.89 3.66
N ALA A 103 6.91 5.59 4.54
CA ALA A 103 7.00 5.99 5.94
C ALA A 103 7.64 4.86 6.76
N SER A 104 8.83 5.15 7.31
CA SER A 104 9.58 4.20 8.14
C SER A 104 8.84 3.87 9.45
N PRO A 105 9.16 2.72 10.09
CA PRO A 105 8.66 2.40 11.43
C PRO A 105 8.88 3.52 12.44
N ALA A 106 10.06 4.16 12.44
CA ALA A 106 10.36 5.30 13.30
C ALA A 106 9.42 6.50 13.07
N ARG A 107 9.07 6.80 11.80
CA ARG A 107 8.08 7.84 11.49
C ARG A 107 6.68 7.43 11.93
N ILE A 108 6.29 6.17 11.71
CA ILE A 108 4.99 5.63 12.16
C ILE A 108 4.85 5.76 13.68
N ASP A 109 5.91 5.42 14.42
CA ASP A 109 5.92 5.50 15.88
C ASP A 109 5.85 6.95 16.37
N ARG A 110 6.49 7.89 15.66
CA ARG A 110 6.45 9.32 16.01
C ARG A 110 5.12 9.99 15.67
N ASP A 111 4.58 9.73 14.47
CA ASP A 111 3.47 10.51 13.92
C ASP A 111 2.10 9.83 14.09
N ASN A 112 2.07 8.54 14.46
CA ASN A 112 0.97 7.58 14.29
C ASN A 112 0.76 7.08 12.85
N ILE A 113 0.13 5.92 12.73
CA ILE A 113 -0.04 5.22 11.45
C ILE A 113 -0.84 6.01 10.42
N ARG A 114 -1.87 6.75 10.83
CA ARG A 114 -2.70 7.54 9.90
C ARG A 114 -1.90 8.70 9.33
N LYS A 115 -1.29 9.52 10.18
CA LYS A 115 -0.48 10.68 9.73
C LYS A 115 0.73 10.26 8.91
N ALA A 116 1.40 9.17 9.32
CA ALA A 116 2.52 8.61 8.56
C ALA A 116 2.10 8.13 7.16
N SER A 117 0.91 7.52 7.02
CA SER A 117 0.38 7.08 5.73
C SER A 117 0.04 8.28 4.82
N LEU A 118 -0.66 9.29 5.35
CA LEU A 118 -0.98 10.52 4.60
C LEU A 118 0.29 11.27 4.16
N TRP A 119 1.31 11.28 5.01
CA TRP A 119 2.62 11.82 4.65
C TRP A 119 3.27 11.03 3.52
N ALA A 120 3.24 9.69 3.55
CA ALA A 120 3.80 8.86 2.48
C ALA A 120 3.06 9.10 1.15
N LEU A 121 1.72 9.17 1.16
CA LEU A 121 0.92 9.47 -0.04
C LEU A 121 1.27 10.83 -0.64
N SER A 122 1.33 11.88 0.18
CA SER A 122 1.78 13.22 -0.27
C SER A 122 3.18 13.18 -0.88
N ARG A 123 4.11 12.43 -0.26
CA ARG A 123 5.47 12.28 -0.79
C ARG A 123 5.52 11.50 -2.10
N ALA A 124 4.67 10.48 -2.27
CA ALA A 124 4.58 9.72 -3.51
C ALA A 124 4.09 10.62 -4.67
N VAL A 125 3.12 11.51 -4.43
CA VAL A 125 2.69 12.52 -5.42
C VAL A 125 3.83 13.47 -5.78
N ARG A 126 4.58 13.96 -4.79
CA ARG A 126 5.73 14.85 -5.01
C ARG A 126 6.90 14.15 -5.72
N ALA A 127 6.93 12.82 -5.70
CA ALA A 127 7.93 11.99 -6.39
C ALA A 127 7.60 11.77 -7.87
N LEU A 128 6.41 12.14 -8.34
CA LEU A 128 6.05 11.98 -9.75
C LEU A 128 6.97 12.83 -10.64
N PRO A 129 7.49 12.27 -11.75
CA PRO A 129 8.27 13.03 -12.74
C PRO A 129 7.53 14.26 -13.30
N VAL A 130 6.20 14.18 -13.36
CA VAL A 130 5.33 15.26 -13.81
C VAL A 130 4.33 15.59 -12.71
N ALA A 131 4.24 16.87 -12.35
CA ALA A 131 3.27 17.34 -11.36
C ALA A 131 1.83 17.15 -11.87
N PRO A 132 0.97 16.39 -11.16
CA PRO A 132 -0.42 16.24 -11.54
C PRO A 132 -1.21 17.53 -11.26
N ARG A 133 -2.30 17.73 -11.99
CA ARG A 133 -3.31 18.76 -11.71
C ARG A 133 -4.41 18.26 -10.78
N LEU A 134 -4.68 16.95 -10.78
CA LEU A 134 -5.63 16.30 -9.90
C LEU A 134 -5.06 14.97 -9.40
N VAL A 135 -5.26 14.70 -8.11
CA VAL A 135 -4.96 13.41 -7.48
C VAL A 135 -6.24 12.77 -6.95
N PHE A 136 -6.50 11.53 -7.35
CA PHE A 136 -7.43 10.64 -6.66
C PHE A 136 -6.66 9.84 -5.60
N VAL A 137 -7.15 9.82 -4.36
CA VAL A 137 -6.52 9.09 -3.24
C VAL A 137 -7.48 8.02 -2.74
N ASP A 138 -7.00 6.79 -2.53
CA ASP A 138 -7.82 5.77 -1.88
C ASP A 138 -8.17 6.14 -0.44
N GLY A 139 -9.41 5.86 -0.04
CA GLY A 139 -9.93 6.13 1.29
C GLY A 139 -10.71 7.43 1.41
N CYS A 140 -10.81 7.95 2.64
CA CYS A 140 -11.65 9.10 2.98
C CYS A 140 -10.89 10.39 3.25
N ASP A 141 -9.56 10.33 3.22
CA ASP A 141 -8.69 11.43 3.64
C ASP A 141 -8.06 12.14 2.44
N ARG A 142 -8.08 13.46 2.46
CA ARG A 142 -7.27 14.28 1.53
C ARG A 142 -5.84 14.34 2.02
N ILE A 143 -4.91 14.53 1.08
CA ILE A 143 -3.47 14.64 1.36
C ILE A 143 -2.97 16.06 1.09
N ASP A 144 -1.86 16.42 1.73
CA ASP A 144 -1.21 17.72 1.57
C ASP A 144 -0.43 17.79 0.25
N VAL A 145 -1.08 18.25 -0.81
CA VAL A 145 -0.52 18.41 -2.16
C VAL A 145 -0.91 19.76 -2.75
N ALA A 146 -0.09 20.29 -3.66
CA ALA A 146 -0.29 21.60 -4.26
C ALA A 146 -1.40 21.65 -5.34
N CYS A 147 -1.87 20.48 -5.79
CA CYS A 147 -2.88 20.33 -6.82
C CYS A 147 -4.25 19.94 -6.23
N ASP A 148 -5.27 19.82 -7.09
CA ASP A 148 -6.56 19.31 -6.64
C ASP A 148 -6.42 17.88 -6.10
N CYS A 149 -7.18 17.57 -5.06
CA CYS A 149 -7.15 16.27 -4.39
C CYS A 149 -8.57 15.84 -4.01
N GLU A 150 -8.98 14.69 -4.52
CA GLU A 150 -10.26 14.02 -4.27
C GLU A 150 -10.01 12.66 -3.61
N ALA A 151 -10.56 12.45 -2.41
CA ALA A 151 -10.52 11.16 -1.74
C ALA A 151 -11.67 10.26 -2.26
N VAL A 152 -11.38 8.98 -2.51
CA VAL A 152 -12.33 8.01 -3.05
C VAL A 152 -12.32 6.77 -2.18
N VAL A 153 -13.41 6.54 -1.45
CA VAL A 153 -13.59 5.32 -0.65
C VAL A 153 -13.64 4.11 -1.58
N SER A 154 -12.79 3.11 -1.33
CA SER A 154 -12.63 1.94 -2.20
C SER A 154 -12.23 2.33 -3.62
N GLY A 155 -11.34 3.31 -3.72
CA GLY A 155 -10.83 3.85 -4.97
C GLY A 155 -10.07 2.80 -5.79
N ASP A 156 -9.41 1.84 -5.14
CA ASP A 156 -8.73 0.71 -5.80
C ASP A 156 -9.70 -0.15 -6.66
N ALA A 157 -10.95 -0.26 -6.25
CA ALA A 157 -12.00 -0.97 -6.98
C ALA A 157 -12.72 -0.10 -8.04
N LEU A 158 -12.55 1.23 -8.03
CA LEU A 158 -13.35 2.18 -8.80
C LEU A 158 -12.56 3.02 -9.81
N VAL A 159 -11.33 3.39 -9.48
CA VAL A 159 -10.48 4.33 -10.23
C VAL A 159 -9.23 3.58 -10.70
N LEU A 160 -9.02 3.54 -12.02
CA LEU A 160 -7.96 2.69 -12.61
C LEU A 160 -6.54 3.13 -12.22
N SER A 161 -6.31 4.43 -12.07
CA SER A 161 -5.04 4.98 -11.60
C SER A 161 -4.77 4.66 -10.12
N ILE A 162 -5.81 4.60 -9.27
CA ILE A 162 -5.66 4.11 -7.88
C ILE A 162 -5.36 2.61 -7.89
N ALA A 163 -6.07 1.82 -8.70
CA ALA A 163 -5.79 0.39 -8.85
C ALA A 163 -4.32 0.13 -9.26
N ALA A 164 -3.79 0.91 -10.21
CA ALA A 164 -2.39 0.85 -10.60
C ALA A 164 -1.44 1.21 -9.44
N ALA A 165 -1.74 2.27 -8.68
CA ALA A 165 -0.97 2.65 -7.50
C ALA A 165 -0.99 1.55 -6.43
N SER A 166 -2.12 0.89 -6.20
CA SER A 166 -2.24 -0.23 -5.24
C SER A 166 -1.28 -1.37 -5.57
N ILE A 167 -1.15 -1.70 -6.86
CA ILE A 167 -0.24 -2.75 -7.35
C ILE A 167 1.21 -2.33 -7.13
N VAL A 168 1.57 -1.09 -7.47
CA VAL A 168 2.92 -0.55 -7.28
C VAL A 168 3.31 -0.56 -5.80
N ALA A 169 2.45 -0.03 -4.93
CA ALA A 169 2.69 0.00 -3.49
C ALA A 169 2.84 -1.42 -2.92
N LYS A 170 1.94 -2.35 -3.29
CA LYS A 170 1.94 -3.73 -2.80
C LYS A 170 3.18 -4.51 -3.21
N VAL A 171 3.52 -4.51 -4.51
CA VAL A 171 4.69 -5.25 -5.02
C VAL A 171 5.98 -4.68 -4.46
N THR A 172 6.10 -3.35 -4.40
CA THR A 172 7.29 -2.69 -3.82
C THR A 172 7.47 -3.07 -2.36
N ARG A 173 6.37 -3.05 -1.59
CA ARG A 173 6.41 -3.41 -0.17
C ARG A 173 6.76 -4.88 0.05
N ASP A 174 6.15 -5.79 -0.70
CA ASP A 174 6.38 -7.22 -0.53
C ASP A 174 7.85 -7.58 -0.86
N ARG A 175 8.40 -7.05 -1.96
CA ARG A 175 9.84 -7.19 -2.30
C ARG A 175 10.78 -6.61 -1.23
N LEU A 176 10.37 -5.55 -0.54
CA LEU A 176 11.13 -5.02 0.61
C LEU A 176 11.06 -5.97 1.80
N MET A 177 9.88 -6.50 2.13
CA MET A 177 9.71 -7.40 3.27
C MET A 177 10.42 -8.75 3.06
N GLU A 178 10.50 -9.25 1.83
CA GLU A 178 11.31 -10.42 1.47
C GLU A 178 12.80 -10.21 1.82
N ARG A 179 13.37 -9.06 1.46
CA ARG A 179 14.75 -8.71 1.79
C ARG A 179 14.95 -8.51 3.29
N VAL A 180 13.99 -7.91 3.98
CA VAL A 180 14.00 -7.80 5.45
C VAL A 180 13.98 -9.19 6.09
N GLY A 181 13.20 -10.14 5.54
CA GLY A 181 13.18 -11.54 5.97
C GLY A 181 14.51 -12.25 5.80
N ALA A 182 15.16 -12.06 4.64
CA ALA A 182 16.50 -12.60 4.40
C ALA A 182 17.54 -12.06 5.40
N ALA A 183 17.44 -10.78 5.78
CA ALA A 183 18.33 -10.15 6.76
C ALA A 183 18.01 -10.51 8.23
N HIS A 184 16.80 -11.01 8.52
CA HIS A 184 16.34 -11.35 9.86
C HIS A 184 15.75 -12.78 9.88
N PRO A 185 16.60 -13.81 9.71
CA PRO A 185 16.14 -15.20 9.69
C PRO A 185 15.42 -15.57 10.99
N GLY A 186 14.39 -16.39 10.88
CA GLY A 186 13.56 -16.83 12.01
C GLY A 186 12.31 -15.98 12.26
N TYR A 187 12.21 -14.77 11.71
CA TYR A 187 11.00 -13.93 11.85
C TYR A 187 9.87 -14.31 10.88
N GLY A 188 10.18 -14.80 9.67
CA GLY A 188 9.17 -15.15 8.66
C GLY A 188 8.63 -13.97 7.85
N PHE A 189 9.32 -12.82 7.85
CA PHE A 189 8.88 -11.61 7.16
C PHE A 189 8.61 -11.79 5.67
N GLU A 190 9.37 -12.66 5.00
CA GLU A 190 9.21 -13.02 3.60
C GLU A 190 7.92 -13.80 3.30
N ARG A 191 7.27 -14.36 4.32
CA ARG A 191 6.01 -15.10 4.18
C ARG A 191 4.82 -14.20 4.52
N HIS A 192 4.81 -13.66 5.73
CA HIS A 192 3.67 -12.91 6.25
C HIS A 192 3.83 -11.40 6.10
N MET A 193 4.86 -10.89 5.43
CA MET A 193 5.05 -9.48 5.09
C MET A 193 4.96 -8.53 6.29
N GLY A 194 5.38 -9.00 7.47
CA GLY A 194 5.31 -8.25 8.74
C GLY A 194 3.94 -8.22 9.41
N TYR A 195 2.89 -8.85 8.87
CA TYR A 195 1.59 -8.99 9.54
C TYR A 195 1.70 -9.80 10.84
N GLY A 196 0.89 -9.47 11.83
CA GLY A 196 0.93 -10.07 13.17
C GLY A 196 0.30 -11.45 13.27
N VAL A 197 0.66 -12.36 12.37
CA VAL A 197 0.23 -13.77 12.40
C VAL A 197 0.85 -14.51 13.61
N PRO A 198 0.29 -15.65 14.06
CA PRO A 198 0.80 -16.37 15.23
C PRO A 198 2.29 -16.74 15.15
N GLU A 199 2.79 -16.99 13.94
CA GLU A 199 4.21 -17.21 13.69
C GLU A 199 5.07 -15.99 14.04
N HIS A 200 4.70 -14.81 13.53
CA HIS A 200 5.40 -13.56 13.79
C HIS A 200 5.37 -13.19 15.28
N GLN A 201 4.23 -13.39 15.95
CA GLN A 201 4.12 -13.10 17.39
C GLN A 201 5.03 -14.00 18.22
N ARG A 202 5.14 -15.29 17.87
CA ARG A 202 6.09 -16.21 18.51
C ARG A 202 7.54 -15.77 18.26
N ALA A 203 7.89 -15.43 17.02
CA ALA A 203 9.23 -14.95 16.70
C ALA A 203 9.56 -13.67 17.47
N LEU A 204 8.64 -12.72 17.54
CA LEU A 204 8.79 -11.48 18.32
C LEU A 204 8.98 -11.75 19.82
N ALA A 205 8.27 -12.71 20.40
CA ALA A 205 8.43 -13.09 21.80
C ALA A 205 9.78 -13.77 22.09
N THR A 206 10.26 -14.61 21.17
CA THR A 206 11.50 -15.39 21.34
C THR A 206 12.76 -14.60 20.97
N LEU A 207 12.71 -13.84 19.87
CA LEU A 207 13.86 -13.17 19.26
C LEU A 207 13.93 -11.67 19.60
N GLY A 208 12.87 -11.11 20.19
CA GLY A 208 12.76 -9.68 20.53
C GLY A 208 12.30 -8.82 19.35
N ALA A 209 12.32 -7.49 19.54
CA ALA A 209 11.95 -6.54 18.50
C ALA A 209 13.18 -6.06 17.71
N THR A 210 13.07 -6.07 16.38
CA THR A 210 14.07 -5.49 15.45
C THR A 210 13.80 -4.01 15.17
N PRO A 211 14.74 -3.27 14.55
CA PRO A 211 14.49 -1.90 14.07
C PRO A 211 13.34 -1.76 13.07
N HIS A 212 12.94 -2.85 12.41
CA HIS A 212 11.80 -2.84 11.49
C HIS A 212 10.45 -2.90 12.19
N HIS A 213 10.40 -3.22 13.48
CA HIS A 213 9.14 -3.27 14.23
C HIS A 213 8.64 -1.88 14.60
N ARG A 214 7.32 -1.71 14.57
CA ARG A 214 6.62 -0.48 14.97
C ARG A 214 6.37 -0.53 16.46
N ARG A 215 7.25 0.10 17.24
CA ARG A 215 7.25 0.01 18.72
C ARG A 215 5.99 0.60 19.35
N SER A 216 5.29 1.48 18.63
CA SER A 216 4.00 2.03 19.05
C SER A 216 2.84 1.03 18.95
N PHE A 217 2.98 -0.08 18.22
CA PHE A 217 1.92 -1.08 18.06
C PHE A 217 1.86 -2.00 19.28
N ALA A 218 0.66 -2.30 19.77
CA ALA A 218 0.48 -2.94 21.07
C ALA A 218 1.26 -4.26 21.27
N PRO A 219 1.28 -5.21 20.31
CA PRO A 219 2.05 -6.45 20.46
C PRO A 219 3.57 -6.21 20.57
N VAL A 220 4.10 -5.22 19.85
CA VAL A 220 5.53 -4.87 19.87
C VAL A 220 5.89 -4.14 21.16
N ARG A 221 5.05 -3.20 21.59
CA ARG A 221 5.25 -2.43 22.82
C ARG A 221 5.33 -3.32 24.05
N ALA A 222 4.53 -4.39 24.09
CA ALA A 222 4.53 -5.36 25.17
C ALA A 222 5.89 -6.05 25.34
N VAL A 223 6.57 -6.37 24.24
CA VAL A 223 7.90 -7.01 24.26
C VAL A 223 9.03 -6.00 24.53
N CYS A 224 8.86 -4.73 24.17
CA CYS A 224 9.88 -3.69 24.36
C CYS A 224 9.95 -3.12 25.79
N GLY A 225 9.14 -3.59 26.75
CA GLY A 225 9.27 -3.20 28.17
C GLY A 225 8.70 -1.83 28.55
N GLY A 226 7.74 -1.28 27.80
CA GLY A 226 6.90 -0.16 28.27
C GLY A 226 7.55 1.23 28.44
N VAL A 227 8.83 1.41 28.10
CA VAL A 227 9.46 2.74 28.10
C VAL A 227 9.54 3.25 26.65
N PRO A 228 9.07 4.47 26.33
CA PRO A 228 9.35 5.08 25.03
C PRO A 228 10.85 5.33 24.97
N ALA A 229 11.57 4.51 24.19
CA ALA A 229 12.97 4.73 23.92
C ALA A 229 13.11 6.09 23.21
N ALA A 230 13.68 7.07 23.90
CA ALA A 230 14.19 8.27 23.26
C ALA A 230 15.19 7.82 22.19
N LEU A 231 14.90 8.12 20.94
CA LEU A 231 15.74 7.83 19.77
C LEU A 231 17.14 8.39 20.03
N THR A 232 18.15 7.53 20.11
CA THR A 232 19.53 8.01 20.10
C THR A 232 19.89 8.43 18.68
N ALA A 233 20.66 9.51 18.55
CA ALA A 233 21.04 10.12 17.27
C ALA A 233 21.83 9.19 16.31
N ALA A 234 22.17 7.96 16.74
CA ALA A 234 22.80 6.95 15.90
C ALA A 234 21.82 6.10 15.07
N ASP A 235 20.50 6.16 15.35
CA ASP A 235 19.46 5.38 14.65
C ASP A 235 18.80 6.14 13.49
N ALA A 236 19.37 7.29 13.10
CA ALA A 236 18.78 8.26 12.18
C ALA A 236 19.21 8.12 10.69
N LEU A 237 19.70 6.95 10.27
CA LEU A 237 20.04 6.68 8.86
C LEU A 237 19.06 5.65 8.29
N THR A 238 17.90 6.08 7.78
CA THR A 238 17.69 6.20 6.32
C THR A 238 16.50 7.13 6.07
N ALA A 239 16.78 8.43 5.99
CA ALA A 239 15.93 9.34 5.25
C ALA A 239 16.25 9.17 3.76
N ALA A 240 15.68 8.14 3.12
CA ALA A 240 15.77 7.99 1.68
C ALA A 240 14.55 8.63 1.03
N GLU A 241 14.86 9.51 0.08
CA GLU A 241 14.02 10.50 -0.55
C GLU A 241 12.99 9.88 -1.52
N ALA A 242 12.01 10.69 -1.90
CA ALA A 242 11.10 10.40 -3.00
C ALA A 242 11.90 9.98 -4.25
N VAL A 243 11.73 8.74 -4.72
CA VAL A 243 12.39 8.26 -5.95
C VAL A 243 11.36 8.29 -7.08
N ALA A 244 11.64 9.09 -8.09
CA ALA A 244 10.91 9.12 -9.35
C ALA A 244 11.39 7.95 -10.23
N VAL A 245 10.47 7.14 -10.77
CA VAL A 245 10.83 6.05 -11.71
C VAL A 245 10.39 6.47 -13.10
N ALA A 246 11.35 6.79 -13.97
CA ALA A 246 11.11 7.09 -15.39
C ALA A 246 11.96 6.17 -16.27
N GLY A 247 11.31 5.49 -17.24
CA GLY A 247 11.93 4.96 -18.46
C GLY A 247 13.07 3.92 -18.31
N THR A 248 12.77 2.68 -18.70
CA THR A 248 13.69 1.57 -19.05
C THR A 248 15.21 1.77 -18.86
N VAL A 249 15.73 1.58 -17.65
CA VAL A 249 16.83 0.63 -17.33
C VAL A 249 16.84 0.43 -15.80
N GLU A 250 16.85 -0.83 -15.37
CA GLU A 250 17.03 -1.32 -13.99
C GLU A 250 16.13 -0.74 -12.88
N ALA A 251 14.96 -1.37 -12.70
CA ALA A 251 14.14 -1.34 -11.48
C ALA A 251 14.87 -1.80 -10.17
N VAL A 252 16.19 -1.98 -10.24
CA VAL A 252 17.09 -2.43 -9.17
C VAL A 252 17.68 -1.23 -8.41
N GLN A 253 17.78 -0.03 -9.00
CA GLN A 253 18.44 1.10 -8.32
C GLN A 253 17.59 1.81 -7.25
N VAL A 254 16.26 1.67 -7.28
CA VAL A 254 15.35 2.22 -6.24
C VAL A 254 15.60 1.54 -4.88
N VAL A 255 16.10 0.31 -4.91
CA VAL A 255 16.35 -0.50 -3.73
C VAL A 255 17.79 -0.40 -3.23
N ASP A 256 18.77 -0.17 -4.11
CA ASP A 256 20.17 0.04 -3.75
C ASP A 256 20.47 1.45 -3.22
N ALA A 257 19.77 2.50 -3.70
CA ALA A 257 19.95 3.87 -3.18
C ALA A 257 19.51 4.00 -1.71
N VAL A 258 18.52 3.22 -1.28
CA VAL A 258 18.11 3.10 0.14
C VAL A 258 19.15 2.30 0.95
N GLN A 259 19.96 1.48 0.27
CA GLN A 259 20.87 0.48 0.86
C GLN A 259 22.24 1.06 1.23
N ALA A 260 22.77 2.05 0.49
CA ALA A 260 24.06 2.69 0.81
C ALA A 260 24.10 3.37 2.20
N ALA A 261 22.92 3.72 2.74
CA ALA A 261 22.79 4.35 4.06
C ALA A 261 22.51 3.36 5.21
N ALA A 262 22.38 2.04 4.94
CA ALA A 262 22.06 1.04 5.97
C ALA A 262 23.20 0.05 6.29
N VAL A 263 24.32 0.11 5.55
CA VAL A 263 25.46 -0.82 5.71
C VAL A 263 26.76 -0.04 5.95
N ALA A 264 26.86 0.66 7.07
CA ALA A 264 28.15 1.07 7.61
C ALA A 264 28.43 0.22 8.86
N PRO A 265 29.41 -0.71 8.84
CA PRO A 265 29.80 -1.44 10.03
C PRO A 265 30.49 -0.47 11.00
N GLY A 266 29.90 -0.28 12.18
CA GLY A 266 30.48 0.47 13.27
C GLY A 266 31.82 -0.14 13.71
N ARG A 267 32.93 0.35 13.16
CA ARG A 267 34.26 0.09 13.71
C ARG A 267 34.48 0.98 14.93
N ARG A 268 34.24 0.41 16.11
CA ARG A 268 34.86 0.90 17.35
C ARG A 268 36.38 0.71 17.21
N ARG A 269 37.14 1.80 17.12
CA ARG A 269 38.55 1.79 17.54
C ARG A 269 38.57 2.03 19.04
N ILE A 270 38.87 0.98 19.79
CA ILE A 270 39.33 1.09 21.17
C ILE A 270 40.77 1.56 21.05
N ALA A 271 41.06 2.78 21.52
CA ALA A 271 42.42 3.25 21.71
C ALA A 271 42.87 2.77 23.10
N SER A 272 43.95 2.01 23.11
CA SER A 272 44.85 1.78 24.25
C SER A 272 46.19 2.36 23.88
#